data_AF-A0A7C3ZKP8-F1
#
_entry.id   AF-A0A7C3ZKP8-F1
#
_cell.length_a   1.000
_cell.length_b   1.000
_cell.length_c   1.000
_cell.angle_alpha   90.00
_cell.angle_beta   90.00
_cell.angle_gamma   90.00
#
_symmetry.space_group_name_H-M   'P 1'
#
loop_
_entity.id
_entity.type
_entity.pdbx_description
1 polymer ?
#
loop_
_entity_poly.entity_id
_entity_poly.type
_entity_poly.pdbx_seq_one_letter_code
_entity_poly.pdbx_strand_id
1 'polypeptide(L)'
;MAYACDLGNGQRVYLENQGNQTIITLSSSSAGQQQQASSGFTTGGWTSAPSIFRTGSGFLIRIHSAAATHFIQVQGSSMGVMSGTPSMSNAQQLQVQQTAAVPQSSMEPMQPMQPMQPMQPMQPMQPMQPMQPMQPMQPMQPMQPMKMGDMEMNMNPMQMRMGNMQMGMGNAPTSENVQPKSKFCSQCGSPVQETDKFCGHCGHKLI
;
A
#
# COMPACT_ATOMS: atom_id res chain seq x y z
N MET A 1 -29.48 -28.11 -2.74
CA MET A 1 -30.69 -28.23 -3.60
C MET A 1 -30.45 -27.40 -4.85
N ALA A 2 -30.77 -27.91 -6.05
CA ALA A 2 -30.52 -27.19 -7.30
C ALA A 2 -31.79 -27.02 -8.15
N TYR A 3 -31.89 -25.87 -8.82
CA TYR A 3 -32.98 -25.52 -9.73
C TYR A 3 -32.38 -24.92 -11.01
N ALA A 4 -33.03 -25.18 -12.13
CA ALA A 4 -32.68 -24.62 -13.42
C ALA A 4 -33.88 -23.86 -13.99
N CYS A 5 -33.60 -22.82 -14.77
CA CYS A 5 -34.61 -22.07 -15.48
C CYS A 5 -34.07 -21.70 -16.85
N ASP A 6 -34.88 -21.95 -17.87
CA ASP A 6 -34.59 -21.46 -19.22
C ASP A 6 -34.90 -19.97 -19.28
N LEU A 7 -33.91 -19.17 -19.69
CA LEU A 7 -34.06 -17.73 -19.84
C LEU A 7 -34.43 -17.35 -21.27
N GLY A 8 -34.46 -18.29 -22.22
CA GLY A 8 -34.60 -18.03 -23.66
C GLY A 8 -33.27 -17.68 -24.34
N ASN A 9 -33.27 -17.64 -25.68
CA ASN A 9 -32.09 -17.32 -26.50
C ASN A 9 -30.86 -18.24 -26.26
N GLY A 10 -31.08 -19.49 -25.86
CA GLY A 10 -29.98 -20.41 -25.51
C GLY A 10 -29.30 -20.10 -24.18
N GLN A 11 -29.92 -19.26 -23.33
CA GLN A 11 -29.44 -18.98 -21.98
C GLN A 11 -30.22 -19.79 -20.95
N ARG A 12 -29.49 -20.35 -19.99
CA ARG A 12 -30.05 -21.09 -18.86
C ARG A 12 -29.35 -20.69 -17.58
N VAL A 13 -30.14 -20.44 -16.54
CA VAL A 13 -29.62 -20.16 -15.20
C VAL A 13 -29.82 -21.38 -14.32
N TYR A 14 -28.83 -21.64 -13.48
CA TYR A 14 -28.82 -22.66 -12.47
C TYR A 14 -28.64 -22.01 -11.11
N LEU A 15 -29.47 -22.39 -10.17
CA LEU A 15 -29.47 -21.92 -8.80
C LEU A 15 -29.18 -23.11 -7.91
N GLU A 16 -28.12 -23.05 -7.13
CA GLU A 16 -27.75 -24.10 -6.20
C GLU A 16 -27.60 -23.53 -4.80
N ASN A 17 -28.24 -24.16 -3.82
CA ASN A 17 -27.99 -23.91 -2.42
C ASN A 17 -26.97 -24.91 -1.86
N GLN A 18 -25.80 -24.40 -1.50
CA GLN A 18 -24.71 -25.11 -0.82
C GLN A 18 -24.58 -24.61 0.63
N GLY A 19 -25.34 -25.23 1.53
CA GLY A 19 -25.36 -24.85 2.96
C GLY A 19 -25.95 -23.46 3.18
N ASN A 20 -25.08 -22.46 3.38
CA ASN A 20 -25.45 -21.06 3.60
C ASN A 20 -25.22 -20.16 2.38
N GLN A 21 -24.71 -20.71 1.28
CA GLN A 21 -24.42 -19.96 0.07
C GLN A 21 -25.36 -20.38 -1.06
N THR A 22 -25.87 -19.38 -1.78
CA THR A 22 -26.47 -19.58 -3.09
C THR A 22 -25.44 -19.36 -4.16
N ILE A 23 -25.22 -20.38 -4.99
CA ILE A 23 -24.44 -20.28 -6.21
C ILE A 23 -25.40 -20.11 -7.39
N ILE A 24 -25.18 -19.08 -8.19
CA ILE A 24 -25.92 -18.78 -9.40
C ILE A 24 -24.97 -19.00 -10.57
N THR A 25 -25.33 -19.88 -11.49
CA THR A 25 -24.54 -20.17 -12.70
C THR A 25 -25.37 -19.85 -13.93
N LEU A 26 -24.91 -18.90 -14.74
CA LEU A 26 -25.46 -18.56 -16.04
C LEU A 26 -24.70 -19.34 -17.11
N SER A 27 -25.41 -20.11 -17.91
CA SER A 27 -24.89 -20.82 -19.07
C SER A 27 -25.51 -20.22 -20.32
N SER A 28 -24.70 -19.77 -21.26
CA SER A 28 -25.13 -19.27 -22.55
C SER A 28 -24.52 -20.14 -23.65
N SER A 29 -25.34 -20.68 -24.54
CA SER A 29 -24.90 -21.43 -25.71
C SER A 29 -25.13 -20.62 -26.99
N SER A 30 -24.06 -20.32 -27.72
CA SER A 30 -24.08 -19.78 -29.08
C SER A 30 -23.47 -20.78 -30.05
N ALA A 31 -23.61 -20.56 -31.37
CA ALA A 31 -23.09 -21.46 -32.40
C ALA A 31 -21.58 -21.73 -32.20
N GLY A 32 -21.23 -22.92 -31.71
CA GLY A 32 -19.87 -23.37 -31.49
C GLY A 32 -19.21 -22.93 -30.16
N GLN A 33 -19.89 -22.17 -29.28
CA GLN A 33 -19.32 -21.76 -27.98
C GLN A 33 -20.33 -21.85 -26.85
N GLN A 34 -19.93 -22.49 -25.75
CA GLN A 34 -20.67 -22.50 -24.49
C GLN A 34 -19.90 -21.67 -23.46
N GLN A 35 -20.52 -20.60 -22.95
CA GLN A 35 -19.94 -19.74 -21.93
C GLN A 35 -20.69 -19.92 -20.62
N GLN A 36 -19.95 -19.99 -19.52
CA GLN A 36 -20.51 -20.14 -18.17
C GLN A 36 -19.93 -19.07 -17.25
N ALA A 37 -20.79 -18.45 -16.44
CA ALA A 37 -20.41 -17.50 -15.41
C ALA A 37 -21.12 -17.88 -14.11
N SER A 38 -20.36 -18.02 -13.02
CA SER A 38 -20.89 -18.37 -11.71
C SER A 38 -20.61 -17.28 -10.68
N SER A 39 -21.51 -17.11 -9.71
CA SER A 39 -21.34 -16.19 -8.58
C SER A 39 -22.01 -16.76 -7.33
N GLY A 40 -21.33 -16.62 -6.21
CA GLY A 40 -21.79 -17.08 -4.90
C GLY A 40 -22.24 -15.92 -4.02
N PHE A 41 -23.36 -16.10 -3.34
CA PHE A 41 -23.94 -15.11 -2.42
C PHE A 41 -24.34 -15.77 -1.11
N THR A 42 -24.01 -15.14 0.02
CA THR A 42 -24.41 -15.62 1.35
C THR A 42 -25.88 -15.27 1.60
N THR A 43 -26.79 -16.20 1.26
CA THR A 43 -28.24 -16.02 1.46
C THR A 43 -28.78 -16.82 2.64
N GLY A 44 -28.00 -17.76 3.18
CA GLY A 44 -28.46 -18.78 4.11
C GLY A 44 -29.22 -19.92 3.42
N GLY A 45 -29.62 -20.90 4.22
CA GLY A 45 -30.38 -22.05 3.76
C GLY A 45 -31.79 -21.68 3.27
N TRP A 46 -32.15 -22.17 2.08
CA TRP A 46 -33.47 -21.93 1.48
C TRP A 46 -34.57 -22.66 2.23
N THR A 47 -35.67 -21.96 2.47
CA THR A 47 -36.88 -22.51 3.10
C THR A 47 -37.96 -22.85 2.07
N SER A 48 -37.87 -22.31 0.86
CA SER A 48 -38.75 -22.63 -0.27
C SER A 48 -37.99 -22.67 -1.60
N ALA A 49 -38.65 -23.16 -2.66
CA ALA A 49 -38.11 -23.06 -4.00
C ALA A 49 -37.87 -21.58 -4.41
N PRO A 50 -36.76 -21.27 -5.10
CA PRO A 50 -36.47 -19.92 -5.58
C PRO A 50 -37.45 -19.53 -6.70
N SER A 51 -37.73 -18.24 -6.84
CA SER A 51 -38.55 -17.72 -7.95
C SER A 51 -37.70 -16.85 -8.85
N ILE A 52 -37.82 -17.01 -10.17
CA ILE A 52 -37.12 -16.16 -11.14
C ILE A 52 -38.15 -15.33 -11.90
N PHE A 53 -37.84 -14.05 -12.08
CA PHE A 53 -38.67 -13.10 -12.78
C PHE A 53 -37.87 -12.43 -13.87
N ARG A 54 -38.44 -12.36 -15.08
CA ARG A 54 -37.92 -11.56 -16.18
C ARG A 54 -38.42 -10.13 -16.02
N THR A 55 -37.51 -9.16 -16.11
CA THR A 55 -37.81 -7.73 -16.06
C THR A 55 -37.32 -7.04 -17.33
N GLY A 56 -37.67 -5.77 -17.55
CA GLY A 56 -37.23 -5.03 -18.74
C GLY A 56 -35.70 -4.84 -18.85
N SER A 57 -34.97 -4.94 -17.74
CA SER A 57 -33.50 -4.75 -17.68
C SER A 57 -32.71 -6.05 -17.46
N GLY A 58 -33.37 -7.20 -17.34
CA GLY A 58 -32.70 -8.49 -17.12
C GLY A 58 -33.57 -9.48 -16.38
N PHE A 59 -32.99 -10.13 -15.37
CA PHE A 59 -33.68 -11.11 -14.54
C PHE A 59 -33.50 -10.79 -13.07
N LEU A 60 -34.47 -11.24 -12.27
CA LEU A 60 -34.51 -11.04 -10.85
C LEU A 60 -34.83 -12.37 -10.18
N ILE A 61 -33.99 -12.77 -9.25
CA ILE A 61 -34.10 -14.02 -8.53
C ILE A 61 -34.50 -13.69 -7.10
N ARG A 62 -35.59 -14.29 -6.64
CA ARG A 62 -36.08 -14.16 -5.27
C ARG A 62 -35.82 -15.47 -4.54
N ILE A 63 -35.12 -15.36 -3.43
CA ILE A 63 -34.75 -16.49 -2.57
C ILE A 63 -35.34 -16.25 -1.19
N HIS A 64 -36.10 -17.21 -0.69
CA HIS A 64 -36.57 -17.21 0.68
C HIS A 64 -35.64 -18.08 1.52
N SER A 65 -34.96 -17.47 2.48
CA SER A 65 -34.17 -18.18 3.48
C SER A 65 -34.77 -18.03 4.87
N ALA A 66 -34.25 -18.78 5.83
CA ALA A 66 -34.71 -18.72 7.22
C ALA A 66 -34.53 -17.33 7.86
N ALA A 67 -33.55 -16.55 7.39
CA ALA A 67 -33.26 -15.22 7.94
C ALA A 67 -34.06 -14.11 7.24
N ALA A 68 -34.12 -14.12 5.91
CA ALA A 68 -34.76 -13.07 5.12
C ALA A 68 -35.05 -13.49 3.67
N THR A 69 -35.87 -12.70 2.98
CA THR A 69 -36.01 -12.78 1.53
C THR A 69 -34.89 -11.98 0.86
N HIS A 70 -34.12 -12.64 -0.01
CA HIS A 70 -33.05 -12.05 -0.78
C HIS A 70 -33.50 -11.85 -2.23
N PHE A 71 -33.18 -10.69 -2.79
CA PHE A 71 -33.41 -10.38 -4.20
C PHE A 71 -32.06 -10.23 -4.88
N ILE A 72 -31.84 -10.97 -5.97
CA ILE A 72 -30.59 -10.98 -6.71
C ILE A 72 -30.90 -10.59 -8.14
N GLN A 73 -30.30 -9.51 -8.61
CA GLN A 73 -30.48 -9.04 -9.96
C GLN A 73 -29.38 -9.58 -10.86
N VAL A 74 -29.78 -10.02 -12.05
CA VAL A 74 -28.89 -10.52 -13.09
C VAL A 74 -29.10 -9.68 -14.34
N GLN A 75 -28.08 -8.92 -14.73
CA GLN A 75 -28.06 -8.11 -15.94
C GLN A 75 -26.89 -8.54 -16.82
N GLY A 76 -27.18 -9.26 -17.91
CA GLY A 76 -26.13 -9.88 -18.73
C GLY A 76 -25.29 -10.87 -17.91
N SER A 77 -23.99 -10.61 -17.80
CA SER A 77 -23.05 -11.40 -16.98
C SER A 77 -22.88 -10.89 -15.55
N SER A 78 -23.42 -9.71 -15.22
CA SER A 78 -23.30 -9.10 -13.88
C SER A 78 -24.41 -9.59 -12.97
N MET A 79 -24.04 -10.05 -11.77
CA MET A 79 -24.95 -10.54 -10.74
C MET A 79 -24.72 -9.78 -9.43
N GLY A 80 -25.79 -9.36 -8.76
CA GLY A 80 -25.67 -8.61 -7.51
C GLY A 80 -26.90 -8.75 -6.61
N VAL A 81 -26.69 -8.81 -5.30
CA VAL A 81 -27.76 -8.80 -4.29
C VAL A 81 -28.29 -7.37 -4.14
N MET A 82 -29.61 -7.23 -4.12
CA MET A 82 -30.29 -5.97 -3.89
C MET A 82 -30.59 -5.78 -2.40
N SER A 83 -30.37 -4.57 -1.90
CA SER A 83 -30.60 -4.19 -0.49
C SER A 83 -32.06 -3.79 -0.20
N GLY A 84 -32.99 -3.96 -1.15
CA GLY A 84 -34.39 -3.53 -1.03
C GLY A 84 -35.34 -4.31 -1.93
N THR A 85 -36.64 -4.09 -1.76
CA THR A 85 -37.67 -4.75 -2.56
C THR A 85 -37.74 -4.13 -3.96
N PRO A 86 -37.51 -4.90 -5.02
CA PRO A 86 -37.60 -4.40 -6.40
C PRO A 86 -39.06 -4.10 -6.78
N SER A 87 -39.24 -3.15 -7.70
CA SER A 87 -40.55 -2.92 -8.31
C SER A 87 -40.89 -4.08 -9.27
N MET A 88 -42.01 -4.76 -9.00
CA MET A 88 -42.44 -5.96 -9.74
C MET A 88 -43.47 -5.65 -10.83
N SER A 89 -43.76 -4.37 -11.12
CA SER A 89 -44.90 -3.95 -11.96
C SER A 89 -44.88 -4.49 -13.39
N ASN A 90 -43.74 -4.97 -13.89
CA ASN A 90 -43.57 -5.59 -15.21
C ASN A 90 -42.77 -6.90 -15.15
N ALA A 91 -42.79 -7.58 -14.01
CA ALA A 91 -41.99 -8.77 -13.77
C ALA A 91 -42.76 -10.04 -14.18
N GLN A 92 -42.33 -10.72 -15.24
CA GLN A 92 -42.92 -11.99 -15.66
C GLN A 92 -42.22 -13.15 -14.95
N GLN A 93 -42.95 -13.92 -14.15
CA GLN A 93 -42.39 -15.09 -13.48
C GLN A 93 -42.07 -16.20 -14.50
N LEU A 94 -40.84 -16.70 -14.44
CA LEU A 94 -40.38 -17.82 -15.25
C LEU A 94 -40.60 -19.14 -14.48
N GLN A 95 -40.79 -20.21 -15.24
CA GLN A 95 -40.94 -21.56 -14.69
C GLN A 95 -39.56 -22.09 -14.30
N VAL A 96 -39.39 -22.36 -13.01
CA VAL A 96 -38.20 -23.00 -12.46
C VAL A 96 -38.45 -24.50 -12.34
N GLN A 97 -37.49 -25.32 -12.76
CA GLN A 97 -37.51 -26.77 -12.58
C GLN A 97 -36.42 -27.17 -11.59
N GLN A 98 -36.77 -28.04 -10.65
CA GLN A 98 -35.77 -28.68 -9.79
C GLN A 98 -34.87 -29.58 -10.66
N THR A 99 -33.56 -29.49 -10.47
CA THR A 99 -32.58 -30.33 -11.16
C THR A 99 -31.69 -31.03 -10.14
N ALA A 100 -31.28 -32.27 -10.45
CA ALA A 100 -30.34 -33.03 -9.64
C ALA A 100 -28.89 -32.56 -9.83
N ALA A 101 -28.58 -31.94 -10.97
CA ALA A 101 -27.23 -31.51 -11.31
C ALA A 101 -27.25 -30.11 -11.94
N VAL A 102 -26.37 -29.25 -11.45
CA VAL A 102 -25.92 -28.06 -12.18
C VAL A 102 -24.78 -28.49 -13.10
N PRO A 103 -24.65 -27.94 -14.33
CA PRO A 103 -23.50 -28.22 -15.16
C PRO A 103 -22.28 -27.69 -14.40
N GLN A 104 -21.48 -28.61 -13.87
CA GLN A 104 -20.24 -28.28 -13.23
C GLN A 104 -19.31 -27.69 -14.30
N SER A 105 -19.20 -26.36 -14.36
CA SER A 105 -17.89 -25.80 -14.63
C SER A 105 -17.03 -26.31 -13.48
N SER A 106 -16.06 -27.17 -13.77
CA SER A 106 -15.06 -27.63 -12.82
C SER A 106 -14.21 -26.44 -12.35
N MET A 107 -14.79 -25.53 -11.58
CA MET A 107 -14.03 -24.73 -10.65
C MET A 107 -13.79 -25.68 -9.48
N GLU A 108 -12.65 -26.37 -9.51
CA GLU A 108 -12.14 -27.04 -8.31
C GLU A 108 -12.25 -26.02 -7.16
N PRO A 109 -12.79 -26.41 -5.99
CA PRO A 109 -12.76 -25.53 -4.84
C PRO A 109 -11.31 -25.10 -4.65
N MET A 110 -11.04 -23.79 -4.71
CA MET A 110 -9.71 -23.26 -4.40
C MET A 110 -9.33 -23.86 -3.06
N GLN A 111 -8.33 -24.75 -3.07
CA GLN A 111 -7.83 -25.34 -1.83
C GLN A 111 -7.44 -24.17 -0.94
N PRO A 112 -7.84 -24.18 0.35
CA PRO A 112 -7.38 -23.15 1.28
C PRO A 112 -5.86 -23.11 1.19
N MET A 113 -5.30 -21.94 0.89
CA MET A 113 -3.84 -21.76 0.86
C MET A 113 -3.31 -22.35 2.16
N GLN A 114 -2.45 -23.37 2.05
CA GLN A 114 -1.81 -23.92 3.24
C GLN A 114 -1.11 -22.77 3.97
N PRO A 115 -1.23 -22.68 5.30
CA PRO A 115 -0.51 -21.67 6.06
C PRO A 115 0.98 -21.80 5.72
N MET A 116 1.59 -20.71 5.26
CA MET A 116 3.03 -20.67 5.02
C MET A 116 3.72 -21.15 6.29
N GLN A 117 4.56 -22.17 6.18
CA GLN A 117 5.36 -22.59 7.32
C GLN A 117 6.21 -21.40 7.80
N PRO A 118 6.32 -21.19 9.12
CA PRO A 118 7.16 -20.13 9.64
C PRO A 118 8.60 -20.35 9.14
N MET A 119 9.17 -19.33 8.50
CA MET A 119 10.58 -19.37 8.12
C MET A 119 11.41 -19.64 9.36
N GLN A 120 12.31 -20.62 9.28
CA GLN A 120 13.24 -20.86 10.37
C GLN A 120 14.08 -19.59 10.61
N PRO A 121 14.33 -19.23 11.87
CA PRO A 121 15.18 -18.10 12.19
C PRO A 121 16.56 -18.34 11.59
N MET A 122 17.05 -17.37 10.81
CA MET A 122 18.42 -17.36 10.33
C MET A 122 19.36 -17.42 11.54
N GLN A 123 20.33 -18.35 11.50
CA GLN A 123 21.34 -18.39 12.55
C GLN A 123 22.13 -17.07 12.55
N PRO A 124 22.42 -16.51 13.74
CA PRO A 124 23.21 -15.30 13.85
C PRO A 124 24.60 -15.56 13.24
N MET A 125 25.02 -14.68 12.32
CA MET A 125 26.40 -14.69 11.82
C MET A 125 27.34 -14.50 13.00
N GLN A 126 28.39 -15.32 13.05
CA GLN A 126 29.42 -15.15 14.06
C GLN A 126 30.08 -13.78 13.91
N PRO A 127 30.37 -13.09 15.03
CA PRO A 127 31.03 -11.80 14.99
C PRO A 127 32.40 -11.94 14.33
N MET A 128 32.66 -11.11 13.32
CA MET A 128 34.00 -10.99 12.74
C MET A 128 34.97 -10.53 13.82
N GLN A 129 36.15 -11.15 13.87
CA GLN A 129 37.18 -10.72 14.79
C GLN A 129 37.62 -9.28 14.46
N PRO A 130 37.83 -8.44 15.48
CA PRO A 130 38.28 -7.07 15.26
C PRO A 130 39.65 -7.08 14.58
N MET A 131 39.77 -6.30 13.51
CA MET A 131 41.06 -6.03 12.87
C MET A 131 41.99 -5.35 13.86
N GLN A 132 43.26 -5.76 13.86
CA GLN A 132 44.26 -5.12 14.71
C GLN A 132 44.46 -3.66 14.28
N PRO A 133 44.64 -2.74 15.24
CA PRO A 133 44.85 -1.33 14.94
C PRO A 133 46.14 -1.16 14.13
N MET A 134 46.05 -0.42 13.01
CA MET A 134 47.23 -0.02 12.27
C MET A 134 48.10 0.89 13.14
N GLN A 135 49.41 0.69 13.06
CA GLN A 135 50.35 1.55 13.77
C GLN A 135 50.28 2.99 13.24
N PRO A 136 50.38 4.00 14.11
CA PRO A 136 50.36 5.39 13.70
C PRO A 136 51.55 5.68 12.78
N MET A 137 51.27 6.33 11.65
CA MET A 137 52.31 6.85 10.76
C MET A 137 53.14 7.90 11.50
N GLN A 138 54.45 7.86 11.28
CA GLN A 138 55.34 8.88 11.84
C GLN A 138 55.06 10.25 11.20
N PRO A 139 55.14 11.34 11.99
CA PRO A 139 54.95 12.69 11.48
C PRO A 139 56.02 13.02 10.43
N MET A 140 55.60 13.59 9.31
CA MET A 140 56.52 14.11 8.30
C MET A 140 57.33 15.27 8.87
N GLN A 141 58.61 15.35 8.47
CA GLN A 141 59.48 16.45 8.88
C GLN A 141 59.02 17.77 8.25
N PRO A 142 59.13 18.89 8.98
CA PRO A 142 58.76 20.21 8.48
C PRO A 142 59.65 20.60 7.29
N MET A 143 59.03 21.15 6.24
CA MET A 143 59.73 21.66 5.08
C MET A 143 60.58 22.88 5.42
N GLN A 144 61.75 22.99 4.79
CA GLN A 144 62.65 24.14 4.98
C GLN A 144 62.11 25.40 4.28
N PRO A 145 62.36 26.60 4.85
CA PRO A 145 61.90 27.85 4.28
C PRO A 145 62.57 28.14 2.93
N MET A 146 61.78 28.57 1.96
CA MET A 146 62.26 28.92 0.62
C MET A 146 62.66 30.41 0.58
N LYS A 147 63.87 30.69 0.07
CA LYS A 147 64.35 32.06 -0.20
C LYS A 147 64.34 32.34 -1.70
N MET A 148 63.71 33.42 -2.12
CA MET A 148 63.77 33.93 -3.49
C MET A 148 64.06 35.43 -3.46
N GLY A 149 65.34 35.80 -3.66
CA GLY A 149 65.81 37.19 -3.58
C GLY A 149 65.79 37.76 -2.14
N ASP A 150 65.49 39.06 -1.99
CA ASP A 150 65.31 39.76 -0.70
C ASP A 150 63.98 39.42 0.01
N MET A 151 63.25 38.41 -0.48
CA MET A 151 62.00 37.95 0.07
C MET A 151 62.17 36.60 0.76
N GLU A 152 61.94 36.59 2.07
CA GLU A 152 62.09 35.41 2.92
C GLU A 152 60.73 35.05 3.54
N MET A 153 60.29 33.81 3.32
CA MET A 153 59.03 33.29 3.82
C MET A 153 59.30 32.12 4.77
N ASN A 154 58.99 32.32 6.06
CA ASN A 154 59.01 31.26 7.06
C ASN A 154 57.57 30.82 7.34
N MET A 155 57.31 29.51 7.39
CA MET A 155 55.96 28.96 7.52
C MET A 155 55.57 28.63 8.97
N ASN A 156 56.45 28.82 9.97
CA ASN A 156 56.02 28.65 11.36
C ASN A 156 56.86 29.44 12.40
N PRO A 157 56.37 30.57 12.96
CA PRO A 157 55.14 31.27 12.60
C PRO A 157 55.26 31.95 11.23
N MET A 158 54.12 32.13 10.55
CA MET A 158 54.10 32.58 9.16
C MET A 158 54.56 34.05 9.06
N GLN A 159 55.78 34.27 8.57
CA GLN A 159 56.40 35.60 8.45
C GLN A 159 56.87 35.83 7.03
N MET A 160 56.53 37.01 6.49
CA MET A 160 57.03 37.48 5.21
C MET A 160 57.86 38.75 5.41
N ARG A 161 59.10 38.74 4.93
CA ARG A 161 59.99 39.90 4.90
C ARG A 161 60.16 40.40 3.48
N MET A 162 60.06 41.71 3.27
CA MET A 162 60.41 42.37 2.01
C MET A 162 61.23 43.63 2.32
N GLY A 163 62.56 43.51 2.28
CA GLY A 163 63.47 44.59 2.69
C GLY A 163 63.25 45.02 4.16
N ASN A 164 63.00 46.32 4.37
CA ASN A 164 62.96 46.95 5.70
C ASN A 164 61.56 46.89 6.37
N MET A 165 60.54 46.42 5.65
CA MET A 165 59.16 46.38 6.15
C MET A 165 58.75 44.92 6.38
N GLN A 166 58.39 44.61 7.63
CA GLN A 166 58.23 43.25 8.14
C GLN A 166 56.81 43.08 8.68
N MET A 167 56.00 42.24 8.03
CA MET A 167 54.63 41.91 8.46
C MET A 167 54.59 40.46 8.93
N GLY A 168 54.42 40.28 10.24
CA GLY A 168 54.29 38.97 10.90
C GLY A 168 52.98 38.91 11.69
N MET A 169 52.13 37.94 11.36
CA MET A 169 50.94 37.61 12.13
C MET A 169 51.29 36.44 13.06
N GLY A 170 51.65 36.73 14.31
CA GLY A 170 51.86 35.67 15.31
C GLY A 170 52.65 36.06 16.56
N ASN A 171 52.08 36.89 17.44
CA ASN A 171 51.97 36.60 18.87
C ASN A 171 51.07 37.63 19.61
N ALA A 172 49.84 37.18 19.94
CA ALA A 172 48.88 37.48 21.03
C ALA A 172 48.93 38.83 21.80
N PRO A 173 47.78 39.44 22.18
CA PRO A 173 46.71 38.75 22.94
C PRO A 173 45.25 39.10 22.58
N THR A 174 44.37 38.13 22.90
CA THR A 174 42.97 38.26 23.35
C THR A 174 42.12 39.39 22.76
N SER A 175 41.25 39.05 21.82
CA SER A 175 39.89 39.60 21.74
C SER A 175 39.00 38.58 21.03
N GLU A 176 38.42 37.70 21.84
CA GLU A 176 37.21 36.98 21.47
C GLU A 176 36.13 38.01 21.10
N ASN A 177 35.67 38.02 19.85
CA ASN A 177 34.38 38.64 19.55
C ASN A 177 33.68 37.92 18.39
N VAL A 178 32.77 37.03 18.80
CA VAL A 178 31.42 36.84 18.26
C VAL A 178 31.32 36.36 16.81
N GLN A 179 31.29 35.04 16.69
CA GLN A 179 30.42 34.38 15.72
C GLN A 179 28.96 34.68 16.11
N PRO A 180 28.08 35.18 15.21
CA PRO A 180 26.66 35.21 15.51
C PRO A 180 26.17 33.76 15.55
N LYS A 181 25.86 33.26 16.75
CA LYS A 181 25.22 31.96 16.95
C LYS A 181 23.81 32.05 16.37
N SER A 182 23.57 31.45 15.21
CA SER A 182 22.22 31.27 14.69
C SER A 182 21.43 30.41 15.68
N LYS A 183 20.46 31.00 16.37
CA LYS A 183 19.48 30.26 17.18
C LYS A 183 18.36 29.77 16.28
N PHE A 184 17.77 28.64 16.64
CA PHE A 184 16.67 28.01 15.93
C PHE A 184 15.49 27.86 16.88
N CYS A 185 14.27 28.00 16.38
CA CYS A 185 13.06 27.80 17.17
C CYS A 185 12.94 26.34 17.61
N SER A 186 12.72 26.08 18.90
CA SER A 186 12.60 24.72 19.46
C SER A 186 11.34 23.97 19.04
N GLN A 187 10.30 24.67 18.55
CA GLN A 187 9.03 24.08 18.13
C GLN A 187 9.00 23.72 16.65
N CYS A 188 9.59 24.54 15.77
CA CYS A 188 9.49 24.36 14.32
C CYS A 188 10.84 24.33 13.58
N GLY A 189 11.96 24.58 14.28
CA GLY A 189 13.30 24.50 13.71
C GLY A 189 13.69 25.64 12.78
N SER A 190 12.84 26.66 12.59
CA SER A 190 13.19 27.81 11.74
C SER A 190 14.27 28.69 12.37
N PRO A 191 15.19 29.26 11.57
CA PRO A 191 16.22 30.17 12.07
C PRO A 191 15.58 31.44 12.65
N VAL A 192 16.05 31.88 13.81
CA VAL A 192 15.55 33.05 14.55
C VAL A 192 16.73 33.88 15.05
N GLN A 193 16.56 35.21 15.08
CA GLN A 193 17.60 36.12 15.55
C GLN A 193 17.52 36.27 17.08
N GLU A 194 18.63 36.59 17.75
CA GLU A 194 18.67 36.69 19.23
C GLU A 194 17.78 37.81 19.80
N THR A 195 17.34 38.75 18.97
CA THR A 195 16.45 39.86 19.33
C THR A 195 14.95 39.54 19.21
N ASP A 196 14.59 38.38 18.63
CA ASP A 196 13.20 38.02 18.35
C ASP A 196 12.49 37.51 19.61
N LYS A 197 11.35 38.14 19.99
CA LYS A 197 10.54 37.69 21.12
C LYS A 197 9.62 36.51 20.79
N PHE A 198 9.22 36.41 19.53
CA PHE A 198 8.34 35.39 19.02
C PHE A 198 8.86 34.89 17.67
N CYS A 199 8.67 33.61 17.38
CA CYS A 199 9.02 33.03 16.09
C CYS A 199 8.04 33.50 15.01
N GLY A 200 8.55 34.13 13.95
CA GLY A 200 7.72 34.60 12.83
C GLY A 200 7.03 33.50 12.03
N HIS A 201 7.47 32.24 12.17
CA HIS A 201 6.90 31.11 11.43
C HIS A 201 5.77 30.40 12.18
N CYS A 202 5.88 30.24 13.51
CA CYS A 202 4.90 29.49 14.31
C CYS A 202 4.28 30.29 15.46
N GLY A 203 4.67 31.55 15.66
CA GLY A 203 4.17 32.41 16.74
C GLY A 203 4.65 32.03 18.14
N HIS A 204 5.52 31.01 18.27
CA HIS A 204 6.01 30.54 19.56
C HIS A 204 6.94 31.55 20.23
N LYS A 205 6.77 31.79 21.52
CA LYS A 205 7.60 32.72 22.30
C LYS A 205 8.99 32.14 22.54
N LEU A 206 10.03 32.89 22.17
CA LEU A 206 11.43 32.41 22.19
C LEU A 206 12.20 32.85 23.45
N ILE A 207 11.58 33.66 24.30
CA ILE A 207 12.12 34.21 25.56
C ILE A 207 11.12 34.10 26.69
#